data_AF-A0AAP2D4V4-F1
#
_entry.id   AF-A0AAP2D4V4-F1
#
_cell.length_a   1.000
_cell.length_b   1.000
_cell.length_c   1.000
_cell.angle_alpha   90.00
_cell.angle_beta   90.00
_cell.angle_gamma   90.00
#
_symmetry.space_group_name_H-M   'P 1'
#
loop_
_entity.id
_entity.type
_entity.pdbx_description
1 polymer ?
#
loop_
_entity_poly.entity_id
_entity_poly.type
_entity_poly.pdbx_seq_one_letter_code
_entity_poly.pdbx_strand_id
1 'polypeptide(L)' 'MAHEVNLILNESIVLHKDIKVEVKADGEKLGTVLISKGNIEWLPAGHHVNKHRLTWARFAELMEQEGKNAKVKK' A
#
# COMPACT_ATOMS: atom_id res chain seq x y z
N MET A 1 21.35 4.25 4.37
CA MET A 1 20.13 4.50 3.59
C MET A 1 19.01 4.71 4.58
N ALA A 2 18.50 5.93 4.69
CA ALA A 2 17.45 6.27 5.65
C ALA A 2 16.10 6.13 4.92
N HIS A 3 15.28 5.17 5.35
CA HIS A 3 13.91 5.03 4.84
C HIS A 3 12.98 5.77 5.79
N GLU A 4 12.27 6.77 5.27
CA GLU A 4 11.26 7.52 6.02
C GLU A 4 9.88 6.97 5.65
N VAL A 5 9.16 6.43 6.65
CA VAL A 5 7.80 5.90 6.48
C VAL A 5 6.88 6.74 7.35
N ASN A 6 6.12 7.64 6.71
CA ASN A 6 5.10 8.45 7.37
C ASN A 6 3.74 7.73 7.29
N LEU A 7 3.18 7.37 8.45
CA LEU A 7 1.84 6.81 8.56
C LEU A 7 0.90 7.87 9.12
N ILE A 8 0.03 8.40 8.28
CA ILE A 8 -1.01 9.35 8.69
C ILE A 8 -2.29 8.57 8.94
N LEU A 9 -2.62 8.34 10.21
CA LEU A 9 -3.89 7.74 10.64
C LEU A 9 -4.84 8.88 11.03
N ASN A 10 -5.92 9.06 10.26
CA ASN A 10 -7.04 9.89 10.70
C ASN A 10 -7.99 9.01 11.50
N GLU A 11 -8.27 9.43 12.73
CA GLU A 11 -8.90 8.63 13.79
C GLU A 11 -10.23 7.94 13.44
N SER A 12 -10.43 6.83 14.16
CA SER A 12 -11.58 5.93 14.23
C SER A 12 -11.77 5.01 13.02
N ILE A 13 -11.88 3.71 13.35
CA ILE A 13 -12.35 2.61 12.52
C ILE A 13 -13.78 2.95 12.06
N VAL A 14 -13.91 3.82 11.07
CA VAL A 14 -15.14 4.04 10.32
C VAL A 14 -14.87 3.52 8.94
N LEU A 15 -14.98 2.18 8.83
CA LEU A 15 -15.57 1.31 7.80
C LEU A 15 -15.71 1.75 6.31
N HIS A 16 -15.36 2.98 5.93
CA HIS A 16 -15.76 3.62 4.68
C HIS A 16 -14.67 4.45 3.99
N LYS A 17 -13.48 4.64 4.57
CA LYS A 17 -12.42 5.42 3.92
C LYS A 17 -11.10 4.66 3.82
N ASP A 18 -10.43 4.86 2.69
CA ASP A 18 -9.18 4.18 2.34
C ASP A 18 -8.02 4.78 3.16
N ILE A 19 -7.24 3.93 3.83
CA ILE A 19 -5.93 4.30 4.40
C ILE A 19 -5.01 4.59 3.21
N LYS A 20 -4.32 5.74 3.24
CA LYS A 20 -3.37 6.13 2.19
C LYS A 20 -1.95 6.02 2.71
N VAL A 21 -1.11 5.28 2.00
CA VAL A 21 0.31 5.12 2.31
C VAL A 21 1.13 5.60 1.12
N GLU A 22 1.94 6.64 1.31
CA GLU A 22 2.91 7.04 0.29
C GLU A 22 4.13 6.14 0.33
N VAL A 23 4.49 5.56 -0.81
CA VAL A 23 5.66 4.70 -0.93
C VAL A 23 6.72 5.46 -1.71
N LYS A 24 7.90 5.59 -1.11
CA LYS A 24 9.06 6.26 -1.68
C LYS A 24 10.25 5.31 -1.72
N ALA A 25 11.08 5.43 -2.75
CA ALA A 25 12.39 4.81 -2.83
C ALA A 25 13.42 5.90 -3.15
N ASP A 26 14.53 5.91 -2.41
CA ASP A 26 15.64 6.85 -2.60
C ASP A 26 15.21 8.34 -2.64
N GLY A 27 14.19 8.68 -1.86
CA GLY A 27 13.65 10.04 -1.77
C GLY A 27 12.57 10.37 -2.80
N GLU A 28 12.38 9.54 -3.82
CA GLU A 28 11.39 9.72 -4.87
C GLU A 28 10.11 8.93 -4.60
N LYS A 29 8.95 9.53 -4.91
CA LYS A 29 7.66 8.85 -4.76
C LYS A 29 7.49 7.82 -5.88
N LEU A 30 7.30 6.56 -5.51
CA LEU A 30 6.91 5.48 -6.42
C LEU A 30 5.40 5.49 -6.67
N GLY A 31 4.62 5.81 -5.64
CA GLY A 31 3.17 5.87 -5.71
C GLY A 31 2.50 5.95 -4.35
N THR A 32 1.19 5.72 -4.34
CA THR A 32 0.37 5.70 -3.14
C THR A 32 -0.44 4.41 -3.10
N VAL A 33 -0.32 3.66 -2.01
CA VAL A 33 -1.21 2.54 -1.70
C VAL A 33 -2.49 3.09 -1.07
N LEU A 34 -3.63 2.65 -1.55
CA LEU A 34 -4.94 2.89 -0.92
C LEU A 34 -5.45 1.56 -0.38
N ILE A 35 -5.77 1.50 0.92
CA ILE A 35 -6.17 0.27 1.60
C ILE A 35 -7.58 0.45 2.13
N SER A 36 -8.51 -0.38 1.68
CA SER A 36 -9.90 -0.36 2.08
C SER A 36 -10.34 -1.73 2.61
N LYS A 37 -11.57 -1.82 3.14
CA LYS A 37 -12.14 -3.11 3.57
C LYS A 37 -12.23 -4.11 2.40
N GLY A 38 -12.51 -3.63 1.18
CA GLY A 38 -12.79 -4.51 0.04
C GLY A 38 -11.56 -4.83 -0.82
N ASN A 39 -10.56 -3.96 -0.84
CA ASN A 39 -9.45 -4.05 -1.78
C ASN A 39 -8.21 -3.30 -1.29
N ILE A 40 -7.11 -3.58 -1.98
CA ILE A 40 -5.90 -2.77 -1.97
C ILE A 40 -5.69 -2.22 -3.38
N GLU A 41 -5.26 -0.97 -3.46
CA GLU A 41 -5.08 -0.25 -4.71
C GLU A 41 -3.72 0.42 -4.76
N TRP A 42 -3.18 0.56 -5.97
CA TRP A 42 -1.92 1.23 -6.25
C TRP A 42 -2.15 2.37 -7.24
N LEU A 43 -1.82 3.59 -6.80
CA LEU A 43 -1.77 4.78 -7.64
C LEU A 43 -0.30 5.11 -7.94
N PRO A 44 0.21 4.86 -9.17
CA PRO A 44 1.58 5.21 -9.54
C PRO A 44 1.85 6.71 -9.36
N ALA A 45 3.10 7.09 -9.09
CA ALA A 45 3.48 8.49 -9.06
C ALA A 45 3.21 9.17 -10.42
N GLY A 46 2.80 10.45 -10.37
CA GLY A 46 2.37 11.20 -11.56
C GLY A 46 0.94 10.89 -12.03
N HIS A 47 0.31 9.83 -11.53
CA HIS A 47 -1.09 9.51 -11.85
C HIS A 47 -2.03 10.08 -10.78
N HIS A 48 -3.19 10.58 -11.22
CA HIS A 48 -4.23 11.12 -10.33
C HIS A 48 -5.64 10.59 -10.62
N VAL A 49 -5.81 9.84 -11.72
CA VAL A 49 -7.11 9.29 -12.15
C VAL A 49 -7.11 7.77 -12.14
N ASN A 50 -6.14 7.15 -12.83
CA ASN A 50 -6.10 5.70 -13.03
C ASN A 50 -5.26 5.01 -11.95
N LYS A 51 -5.85 4.00 -11.30
CA LYS A 51 -5.24 3.17 -10.26
C LYS A 51 -5.38 1.68 -10.60
N HIS A 52 -4.45 0.88 -10.11
CA HIS A 52 -4.55 -0.57 -10.12
C HIS A 52 -5.27 -1.03 -8.85
N ARG A 53 -6.08 -2.09 -8.93
CA ARG A 53 -6.84 -2.63 -7.79
C ARG A 53 -6.72 -4.14 -7.74
N LEU A 54 -6.52 -4.68 -6.54
CA LEU A 54 -6.62 -6.09 -6.25
C LEU A 54 -7.61 -6.34 -5.12
N THR A 55 -8.33 -7.46 -5.18
CA THR A 55 -9.00 -7.99 -3.98
C THR A 55 -7.93 -8.48 -3.00
N TRP A 56 -8.29 -8.61 -1.73
CA TRP A 56 -7.37 -9.13 -0.71
C TRP A 56 -6.86 -10.55 -1.01
N ALA A 57 -7.71 -11.41 -1.58
CA ALA A 57 -7.31 -12.76 -1.97
C ALA A 57 -6.23 -12.74 -3.07
N ARG A 58 -6.41 -11.92 -4.12
CA ARG A 58 -5.42 -11.80 -5.19
C ARG A 58 -4.14 -11.12 -4.75
N PHE A 59 -4.23 -10.18 -3.80
CA PHE A 59 -3.05 -9.60 -3.18
C PHE A 59 -2.25 -10.66 -2.41
N ALA A 60 -2.90 -11.51 -1.62
CA ALA A 60 -2.23 -12.58 -0.88
C ALA A 60 -1.53 -13.57 -1.83
N GLU A 61 -2.23 -14.05 -2.86
CA GLU A 61 -1.64 -14.92 -3.89
C GLU A 61 -0.42 -14.27 -4.56
N LEU A 62 -0.51 -12.99 -4.93
CA LEU A 62 0.60 -12.27 -5.55
C LEU A 62 1.81 -12.16 -4.62
N MET A 63 1.58 -11.87 -3.33
CA MET A 63 2.65 -11.79 -2.33
C MET A 63 3.34 -13.14 -2.10
N GLU A 64 2.59 -14.25 -2.15
CA GLU A 64 3.14 -15.60 -2.05
C GLU A 64 3.93 -16.00 -3.31
N GLN A 65 3.53 -15.52 -4.49
CA GLN A 65 4.19 -15.83 -5.77
C GLN A 65 5.46 -15.00 -6.01
N GLU A 66 5.38 -13.69 -5.80
CA GLU A 66 6.44 -12.74 -6.17
C GLU A 66 7.29 -12.30 -4.96
N GLY A 67 6.75 -12.45 -3.75
CA GLY A 67 7.43 -12.08 -2.53
C GLY A 67 8.57 -13.05 -2.17
N LYS A 68 9.59 -12.52 -1.51
CA LYS A 68 10.66 -13.36 -0.93
C LYS A 68 10.28 -13.75 0.49
N ASN A 69 10.47 -15.03 0.83
CA ASN A 69 10.31 -15.51 2.19
C ASN A 69 11.22 -14.75 3.16
N ALA A 70 10.62 -14.08 4.13
CA ALA A 70 11.30 -13.37 5.20
C ALA A 70 10.76 -13.82 6.55
N LYS A 71 11.64 -13.97 7.55
CA LYS A 71 11.24 -14.32 8.91
C LYS A 71 10.62 -13.10 9.59
N VAL A 72 9.46 -13.30 10.22
CA VAL A 72 8.86 -12.28 11.09
C VAL A 72 9.81 -12.05 12.27
N LYS A 73 10.26 -10.81 12.47
CA LYS A 73 11.00 -10.41 13.67
C LYS A 73 9.97 -10.24 14.79
N LYS A 74 10.14 -11.00 15.88
CA LYS A 74 9.35 -10.83 17.11
C LYS A 74 9.69 -9.51 17.80
#